data_AF-A0A2K0X269-F1
#
_entry.id   AF-A0A2K0X269-F1
#
_cell.length_a   1.000
_cell.length_b   1.000
_cell.length_c   1.000
_cell.angle_alpha   90.00
_cell.angle_beta   90.00
_cell.angle_gamma   90.00
#
_symmetry.space_group_name_H-M   'P 1'
#
loop_
_entity.id
_entity.type
_entity.pdbx_description
1 polymer ?
#
loop_
_entity_poly.entity_id
_entity_poly.type
_entity_poly.pdbx_seq_one_letter_code
_entity_poly.pdbx_strand_id
1 'polypeptide(L)'
;MVRQVRIVNANNSQVQSSANRFSFQVPQEKDSQFKDAGTELKTSTWELENRHAIRSKQILEAVRKLDTTTNEAYKQQLIEYIDELYKQRFGGQLVALFAKCYIGYPYVDHYVSLDGNIVEHYKNSDTVPPLFQPARSLASSPQYAYIEIYSDGEVVPVAEDGTER
;
A
#
# COMPACT_ATOMS: atom_id res chain seq x y z
N MET A 1 -52.45 -24.10 -29.63
CA MET A 1 -52.16 -25.37 -28.95
C MET A 1 -50.74 -25.81 -29.28
N VAL A 2 -49.89 -25.83 -28.24
CA VAL A 2 -48.78 -26.79 -27.97
C VAL A 2 -47.52 -26.83 -28.89
N ARG A 3 -46.43 -26.27 -28.32
CA ARG A 3 -44.99 -26.67 -28.28
C ARG A 3 -44.17 -26.69 -29.58
N GLN A 4 -43.18 -25.82 -29.79
CA GLN A 4 -41.88 -25.61 -29.11
C GLN A 4 -40.89 -26.80 -29.14
N VAL A 5 -39.81 -26.53 -29.90
CA VAL A 5 -38.38 -26.75 -29.66
C VAL A 5 -37.77 -28.11 -30.01
N ARG A 6 -36.74 -27.98 -30.87
CA ARG A 6 -35.84 -28.96 -31.43
C ARG A 6 -34.51 -28.86 -30.68
N ILE A 7 -33.86 -30.02 -30.54
CA ILE A 7 -32.42 -30.25 -30.26
C ILE A 7 -31.99 -30.08 -28.80
N VAL A 8 -31.54 -31.17 -28.17
CA VAL A 8 -30.12 -31.41 -27.89
C VAL A 8 -29.85 -32.89 -27.60
N ASN A 9 -28.74 -33.37 -28.16
CA ASN A 9 -28.22 -34.73 -28.07
C ASN A 9 -27.81 -35.11 -26.65
N ALA A 10 -27.98 -36.40 -26.38
CA ALA A 10 -27.61 -37.08 -25.17
C ALA A 10 -26.10 -37.36 -25.07
N ASN A 11 -25.69 -37.57 -23.82
CA ASN A 11 -24.54 -38.35 -23.34
C ASN A 11 -23.20 -37.61 -23.18
N ASN A 12 -22.95 -37.14 -21.97
CA ASN A 12 -21.79 -37.62 -21.22
C ASN A 12 -22.09 -37.62 -19.71
N SER A 13 -22.28 -38.82 -19.15
CA SER A 13 -22.32 -39.08 -17.72
C SER A 13 -20.98 -39.65 -17.29
N GLN A 14 -20.61 -39.44 -16.02
CA GLN A 14 -19.48 -39.98 -15.23
C GLN A 14 -18.49 -38.86 -14.85
N VAL A 15 -18.17 -38.52 -13.58
CA VAL A 15 -18.54 -38.96 -12.23
C VAL A 15 -18.31 -37.74 -11.33
N GLN A 16 -19.22 -37.48 -10.38
CA GLN A 16 -19.00 -36.51 -9.31
C GLN A 16 -18.02 -37.09 -8.28
N SER A 17 -16.86 -36.47 -8.11
CA SER A 17 -16.05 -36.64 -6.91
C SER A 17 -16.15 -35.38 -6.05
N SER A 18 -16.92 -35.51 -4.98
CA SER A 18 -17.13 -34.53 -3.93
C SER A 18 -15.95 -34.56 -2.96
N ALA A 19 -14.99 -33.64 -3.13
CA ALA A 19 -14.08 -33.23 -2.06
C ALA A 19 -13.35 -31.93 -2.45
N ASN A 20 -14.05 -30.80 -2.38
CA ASN A 20 -13.38 -29.50 -2.35
C ASN A 20 -14.03 -28.64 -1.28
N ARG A 21 -13.51 -28.71 -0.05
CA ARG A 21 -13.98 -27.91 1.10
C ARG A 21 -12.91 -27.05 1.75
N PHE A 22 -11.69 -26.99 1.21
CA PHE A 22 -10.68 -26.05 1.67
C PHE A 22 -9.83 -25.60 0.47
N SER A 23 -10.40 -24.70 -0.33
CA SER A 23 -9.59 -23.88 -1.23
C SER A 23 -8.83 -22.89 -0.38
N PHE A 24 -7.58 -23.20 -0.05
CA PHE A 24 -6.63 -22.16 0.37
C PHE A 24 -6.41 -21.27 -0.85
N GLN A 25 -6.93 -20.04 -0.82
CA GLN A 25 -6.54 -19.02 -1.78
C GLN A 25 -5.02 -18.87 -1.68
N VAL A 26 -4.33 -19.21 -2.75
CA VAL A 26 -2.90 -18.90 -2.93
C VAL A 26 -2.74 -17.38 -2.70
N PRO A 27 -1.79 -16.94 -1.86
CA PRO A 27 -1.48 -15.52 -1.73
C PRO A 27 -1.23 -14.95 -3.14
N GLN A 28 -2.03 -13.96 -3.52
CA GLN A 28 -1.85 -13.25 -4.78
C GLN A 28 -0.40 -12.76 -4.87
N GLU A 29 0.27 -13.02 -5.99
CA GLU A 29 1.62 -12.51 -6.29
C GLU A 29 1.58 -10.97 -6.32
N LYS A 30 1.78 -10.33 -5.16
CA LYS A 30 1.84 -8.86 -5.00
C LYS A 30 3.24 -8.29 -5.31
N ASP A 31 4.17 -9.15 -5.71
CA ASP A 31 5.59 -8.81 -5.82
C ASP A 31 5.97 -8.11 -7.13
N SER A 32 5.10 -8.05 -8.14
CA SER A 32 5.47 -7.53 -9.47
C SER A 32 5.54 -6.00 -9.54
N GLN A 33 4.95 -5.29 -8.59
CA GLN A 33 4.81 -3.82 -8.65
C GLN A 33 6.08 -3.05 -8.24
N PHE A 34 7.01 -3.69 -7.51
CA PHE A 34 8.23 -3.04 -6.99
C PHE A 34 9.52 -3.60 -7.61
N LYS A 35 9.43 -4.26 -8.79
CA LYS A 35 10.54 -5.05 -9.35
C LYS A 35 11.70 -4.27 -9.95
N ASP A 36 11.62 -2.94 -10.06
CA ASP A 36 12.64 -2.16 -10.77
C ASP A 36 13.28 -1.06 -9.90
N ALA A 37 13.78 -1.40 -8.71
CA ALA A 37 14.70 -0.53 -7.94
C ALA A 37 16.18 -0.73 -8.36
N GLY A 38 16.41 -1.09 -9.62
CA GLY A 38 17.72 -1.53 -10.14
C GLY A 38 18.58 -0.44 -10.78
N THR A 39 18.16 0.83 -10.74
CA THR A 39 18.99 1.93 -11.24
C THR A 39 19.55 2.68 -10.04
N GLU A 40 20.87 2.62 -9.85
CA GLU A 40 21.62 3.37 -8.84
C GLU A 40 21.46 4.89 -9.09
N LEU A 41 20.29 5.45 -8.79
CA LEU A 41 20.12 6.89 -8.65
C LEU A 41 20.85 7.26 -7.37
N LYS A 42 22.05 7.84 -7.51
CA LYS A 42 22.78 8.35 -6.35
C LYS A 42 22.03 9.57 -5.82
N THR A 43 21.23 9.35 -4.78
CA THR A 43 20.58 10.41 -4.00
C THR A 43 21.66 11.37 -3.50
N SER A 44 21.48 12.65 -3.80
CA SER A 44 22.42 13.69 -3.42
C SER A 44 22.38 13.95 -1.92
N THR A 45 23.48 14.47 -1.36
CA THR A 45 23.53 14.87 0.06
C THR A 45 22.42 15.87 0.42
N TRP A 46 22.09 16.77 -0.51
CA TRP A 46 21.02 17.74 -0.32
C TRP A 46 19.62 17.11 -0.27
N GLU A 47 19.35 16.10 -1.11
CA GLU A 47 18.10 15.34 -1.03
C GLU A 47 17.98 14.57 0.29
N LEU A 48 19.08 14.00 0.78
CA LEU A 48 19.11 13.35 2.10
C LEU A 48 18.84 14.36 3.23
N GLU A 49 19.51 15.51 3.23
CA GLU A 49 19.26 16.57 4.22
C GLU A 49 17.78 17.01 4.24
N ASN A 50 17.17 17.18 3.06
CA ASN A 50 15.75 17.52 2.94
C ASN A 50 14.82 16.37 3.38
N ARG A 51 15.21 15.13 3.11
CA ARG A 51 14.52 13.92 3.56
C ARG A 51 14.53 13.79 5.07
N HIS A 52 15.51 14.34 5.76
CA HIS A 52 15.60 14.30 7.23
C HIS A 52 15.04 15.56 7.93
N ALA A 53 14.65 16.59 7.16
CA ALA A 53 14.04 17.80 7.73
C ALA A 53 12.64 17.53 8.32
N ILE A 54 12.20 18.35 9.28
CA ILE A 54 10.87 18.19 9.90
C ILE A 54 9.73 18.29 8.87
N ARG A 55 8.69 17.45 9.01
CA ARG A 55 7.50 17.48 8.15
C ARG A 55 6.61 18.67 8.49
N SER A 56 6.12 19.35 7.47
CA SER A 56 5.20 20.46 7.67
C SER A 56 3.87 19.94 8.23
N LYS A 57 3.15 20.79 8.96
CA LYS A 57 1.80 20.46 9.44
C LYS A 57 0.85 20.07 8.31
N GLN A 58 1.02 20.67 7.12
CA GLN A 58 0.20 20.35 5.94
C GLN A 58 0.35 18.88 5.53
N ILE A 59 1.57 18.35 5.53
CA ILE A 59 1.83 16.93 5.22
C ILE A 59 1.16 16.05 6.29
N LEU A 60 1.44 16.32 7.57
CA LEU A 60 0.90 15.52 8.67
C LEU A 60 -0.64 15.48 8.64
N GLU A 61 -1.28 16.62 8.43
CA GLU A 61 -2.73 16.71 8.32
C GLU A 61 -3.28 16.00 7.08
N ALA A 62 -2.60 16.08 5.93
CA ALA A 62 -3.03 15.42 4.71
C ALA A 62 -2.96 13.89 4.85
N VAL A 63 -1.86 13.35 5.41
CA VAL A 63 -1.73 11.91 5.68
C VAL A 63 -2.77 11.44 6.68
N ARG A 64 -3.00 12.18 7.78
CA ARG A 64 -4.04 11.82 8.75
C ARG A 64 -5.46 11.83 8.15
N LYS A 65 -5.76 12.78 7.25
CA LYS A 65 -7.05 12.82 6.53
C LYS A 65 -7.17 11.63 5.57
N LEU A 66 -6.06 11.23 4.94
CA LEU A 66 -6.01 10.09 4.04
C LEU A 66 -6.38 8.79 4.78
N ASP A 67 -5.85 8.60 5.99
CA ASP A 67 -6.12 7.41 6.82
C ASP A 67 -7.55 7.31 7.35
N THR A 68 -8.27 8.44 7.38
CA THR A 68 -9.61 8.52 7.99
C THR A 68 -10.74 8.68 6.98
N THR A 69 -10.42 8.95 5.71
CA THR A 69 -11.45 9.17 4.69
C THR A 69 -11.93 7.86 4.04
N THR A 70 -13.23 7.75 3.84
CA THR A 70 -13.87 6.67 3.07
C THR A 70 -14.34 7.15 1.69
N ASN A 71 -14.08 8.41 1.33
CA ASN A 71 -14.47 8.97 0.05
C ASN A 71 -13.33 8.81 -0.95
N GLU A 72 -13.51 7.95 -1.96
CA GLU A 72 -12.47 7.63 -2.94
C GLU A 72 -12.01 8.84 -3.78
N ALA A 73 -12.92 9.73 -4.17
CA ALA A 73 -12.54 10.92 -4.93
C ALA A 73 -11.72 11.90 -4.09
N TYR A 74 -12.07 12.04 -2.81
CA TYR A 74 -11.31 12.88 -1.88
C TYR A 74 -9.97 12.24 -1.49
N LYS A 75 -9.93 10.91 -1.35
CA LYS A 75 -8.71 10.14 -1.16
C LYS A 75 -7.73 10.40 -2.29
N GLN A 76 -8.20 10.36 -3.54
CA GLN A 76 -7.38 10.66 -4.71
C GLN A 76 -6.78 12.08 -4.66
N GLN A 77 -7.60 13.08 -4.33
CA GLN A 77 -7.13 14.46 -4.16
C GLN A 77 -6.08 14.60 -3.06
N LEU A 78 -6.22 13.86 -1.95
CA LEU A 78 -5.24 13.86 -0.88
C LEU A 78 -3.92 13.22 -1.31
N ILE A 79 -3.96 12.12 -2.07
CA ILE A 79 -2.76 11.47 -2.60
C ILE A 79 -2.00 12.42 -3.52
N GLU A 80 -2.70 13.07 -4.46
CA GLU A 80 -2.10 14.07 -5.36
C GLU A 80 -1.49 15.24 -4.59
N TYR A 81 -2.21 15.75 -3.58
CA TYR A 81 -1.71 16.85 -2.75
C TYR A 81 -0.48 16.45 -1.92
N ILE A 82 -0.47 15.23 -1.37
CA ILE A 82 0.69 14.70 -0.64
C ILE A 82 1.89 14.56 -1.57
N ASP A 83 1.71 13.99 -2.76
CA ASP A 83 2.75 13.87 -3.77
C ASP A 83 3.36 15.23 -4.15
N GLU A 84 2.51 16.24 -4.38
CA GLU A 84 2.97 17.62 -4.62
C GLU A 84 3.78 18.19 -3.45
N LEU A 85 3.32 18.00 -2.20
CA LEU A 85 4.03 18.45 -1.02
C LEU A 85 5.41 17.78 -0.88
N TYR A 86 5.52 16.48 -1.16
CA TYR A 86 6.80 15.77 -1.10
C TYR A 86 7.74 16.15 -2.25
N LYS A 87 7.22 16.40 -3.45
CA LYS A 87 8.01 16.96 -4.56
C LYS A 87 8.62 18.32 -4.18
N GLN A 88 7.87 19.17 -3.47
CA GLN A 88 8.36 20.47 -2.98
C GLN A 88 9.41 20.35 -1.87
N ARG A 89 9.51 19.20 -1.20
CA ARG A 89 10.60 18.94 -0.23
C ARG A 89 11.92 18.62 -0.91
N PHE A 90 11.89 18.16 -2.16
CA PHE A 90 13.09 17.74 -2.88
C PHE A 90 13.94 16.71 -2.09
N GLY A 91 13.28 15.71 -1.51
CA GLY A 91 13.93 14.61 -0.75
C GLY A 91 14.24 13.37 -1.58
N GLY A 92 14.24 13.50 -2.92
CA GLY A 92 14.23 12.38 -3.86
C GLY A 92 12.84 11.78 -4.09
N GLN A 93 12.78 10.63 -4.77
CA GLN A 93 11.52 9.98 -5.13
C GLN A 93 10.97 9.14 -3.97
N LEU A 94 9.86 9.61 -3.39
CA LEU A 94 9.05 8.89 -2.40
C LEU A 94 8.13 7.88 -3.12
N VAL A 95 8.22 6.61 -2.75
CA VAL A 95 7.48 5.51 -3.38
C VAL A 95 6.14 5.27 -2.69
N ALA A 96 6.16 5.23 -1.36
CA ALA A 96 4.99 4.92 -0.56
C ALA A 96 5.04 5.51 0.84
N LEU A 97 3.86 5.67 1.43
CA LEU A 97 3.66 5.91 2.85
C LEU A 97 3.09 4.63 3.47
N PHE A 98 3.69 4.15 4.55
CA PHE A 98 3.28 2.94 5.26
C PHE A 98 2.90 3.30 6.71
N ALA A 99 1.76 2.83 7.19
CA ALA A 99 1.23 3.25 8.49
C ALA A 99 0.45 2.14 9.19
N LYS A 100 0.19 2.33 10.48
CA LYS A 100 -0.73 1.49 11.24
C LYS A 100 -2.15 1.65 10.72
N CYS A 101 -2.86 0.54 10.58
CA CYS A 101 -4.26 0.56 10.13
C CYS A 101 -5.21 0.63 11.34
N TYR A 102 -6.16 1.56 11.28
CA TYR A 102 -7.17 1.77 12.33
C TYR A 102 -8.60 1.42 11.90
N ILE A 103 -8.79 0.85 10.69
CA ILE A 103 -10.10 0.37 10.21
C ILE A 103 -10.62 -0.81 11.06
N GLY A 104 -9.73 -1.48 11.78
CA GLY A 104 -10.06 -2.54 12.73
C GLY A 104 -9.72 -3.93 12.23
N TYR A 105 -10.05 -4.93 13.05
CA TYR A 105 -9.73 -6.33 12.77
C TYR A 105 -10.31 -6.79 11.42
N PRO A 106 -9.55 -7.51 10.57
CA PRO A 106 -8.23 -8.13 10.83
C PRO A 106 -7.01 -7.30 10.41
N TYR A 107 -7.19 -6.06 9.98
CA TYR A 107 -6.12 -5.25 9.42
C TYR A 107 -5.25 -4.62 10.52
N VAL A 108 -3.94 -4.61 10.30
CA VAL A 108 -2.95 -4.10 11.28
C VAL A 108 -2.13 -2.94 10.72
N ASP A 109 -1.89 -2.92 9.42
CA ASP A 109 -1.15 -1.87 8.73
C ASP A 109 -1.63 -1.70 7.28
N HIS A 110 -1.23 -0.60 6.66
CA HIS A 110 -1.51 -0.31 5.28
C HIS A 110 -0.39 0.51 4.64
N TYR A 111 -0.32 0.49 3.32
CA TYR A 111 0.48 1.46 2.57
C TYR A 111 -0.38 2.20 1.56
N VAL A 112 0.10 3.37 1.15
CA VAL A 112 -0.41 4.13 0.01
C VAL A 112 0.75 4.41 -0.95
N SER A 113 0.61 4.02 -2.22
CA SER A 113 1.57 4.35 -3.27
C SER A 113 1.30 5.74 -3.85
N LEU A 114 2.36 6.51 -4.10
CA LEU A 114 2.27 7.82 -4.77
C LEU A 114 2.29 7.72 -6.30
N ASP A 115 2.71 6.57 -6.84
CA ASP A 115 2.83 6.33 -8.28
C ASP A 115 1.55 5.74 -8.90
N GLY A 116 0.57 5.34 -8.09
CA GLY A 116 -0.56 4.56 -8.58
C GLY A 116 -1.76 4.38 -7.64
N ASN A 117 -1.91 5.21 -6.61
CA ASN A 117 -3.12 5.31 -5.76
C ASN A 117 -3.53 4.05 -4.99
N ILE A 118 -2.71 3.01 -4.98
CA ILE A 118 -3.06 1.76 -4.31
C ILE A 118 -2.92 1.96 -2.82
N VAL A 119 -4.05 1.82 -2.12
CA VAL A 119 -4.09 1.59 -0.68
C VAL A 119 -4.28 0.11 -0.46
N GLU A 120 -3.32 -0.53 0.20
CA GLU A 120 -3.42 -1.94 0.56
C GLU A 120 -3.46 -2.08 2.08
N HIS A 121 -4.47 -2.77 2.59
CA HIS A 121 -4.56 -3.10 4.02
C HIS A 121 -4.09 -4.53 4.24
N TYR A 122 -3.14 -4.72 5.14
CA TYR A 122 -2.61 -6.04 5.46
C TYR A 122 -3.10 -6.53 6.81
N LYS A 123 -3.32 -7.84 6.89
CA LYS A 123 -3.51 -8.60 8.12
C LYS A 123 -2.16 -8.99 8.69
N ASN A 124 -2.14 -9.42 9.95
CA ASN A 124 -0.92 -9.90 10.59
C ASN A 124 -0.28 -11.10 9.85
N SER A 125 -1.11 -11.96 9.25
CA SER A 125 -0.67 -13.15 8.49
C SER A 125 -0.16 -12.83 7.08
N ASP A 126 -0.40 -11.63 6.58
CA ASP A 126 -0.06 -11.28 5.21
C ASP A 126 1.44 -10.99 5.09
N THR A 127 2.03 -11.42 3.98
CA THR A 127 3.40 -11.07 3.62
C THR A 127 3.39 -9.73 2.90
N VAL A 128 4.26 -8.81 3.32
CA VAL A 128 4.49 -7.54 2.63
C VAL A 128 5.64 -7.69 1.64
N PRO A 129 5.64 -6.95 0.51
CA PRO A 129 6.79 -6.89 -0.38
C PRO A 129 8.09 -6.58 0.38
N PRO A 130 9.24 -7.14 -0.04
CA PRO A 130 10.51 -6.95 0.68
C PRO A 130 10.88 -5.48 0.94
N LEU A 131 10.54 -4.58 0.02
CA LEU A 131 10.73 -3.13 0.15
C LEU A 131 10.05 -2.54 1.40
N PHE A 132 8.91 -3.11 1.81
CA PHE A 132 8.09 -2.60 2.92
C PHE A 132 8.35 -3.32 4.24
N GLN A 133 9.16 -4.37 4.23
CA GLN A 133 9.40 -5.18 5.41
C GLN A 133 10.03 -4.39 6.58
N PRO A 134 11.01 -3.49 6.35
CA PRO A 134 11.52 -2.63 7.43
C PRO A 134 10.43 -1.68 7.98
N ALA A 135 9.62 -1.10 7.09
CA ALA A 135 8.55 -0.18 7.46
C ALA A 135 7.46 -0.85 8.30
N ARG A 136 7.11 -2.12 8.00
CA ARG A 136 6.11 -2.87 8.77
C ARG A 136 6.51 -3.10 10.22
N SER A 137 7.79 -3.41 10.48
CA SER A 137 8.27 -3.52 11.86
C SER A 137 8.13 -2.20 12.61
N LEU A 138 8.44 -1.07 11.97
CA LEU A 138 8.33 0.26 12.56
C LEU A 138 6.88 0.67 12.79
N ALA A 139 5.97 0.46 11.84
CA ALA A 139 4.56 0.85 11.92
C ALA A 139 3.79 0.19 13.09
N SER A 140 4.31 -0.90 13.66
CA SER A 140 3.75 -1.50 14.87
C SER A 140 3.93 -0.64 16.13
N SER A 141 4.94 0.24 16.13
CA SER A 141 5.25 1.17 17.22
C SER A 141 4.31 2.37 17.20
N PRO A 142 3.68 2.75 18.34
CA PRO A 142 2.83 3.93 18.41
C PRO A 142 3.60 5.26 18.39
N GLN A 143 4.93 5.22 18.29
CA GLN A 143 5.77 6.42 18.27
C GLN A 143 5.77 7.12 16.91
N TYR A 144 5.35 6.41 15.86
CA TYR A 144 5.39 6.88 14.49
C TYR A 144 3.97 7.08 13.97
N ALA A 145 3.73 8.24 13.36
CA ALA A 145 2.50 8.54 12.66
C ALA A 145 2.42 7.72 11.36
N TYR A 146 3.52 7.70 10.60
CA TYR A 146 3.68 6.90 9.39
C TYR A 146 5.17 6.75 9.08
N ILE A 147 5.48 5.91 8.09
CA ILE A 147 6.81 5.58 7.62
C ILE A 147 6.87 5.89 6.14
N GLU A 148 7.90 6.62 5.72
CA GLU A 148 8.17 6.91 4.32
C GLU A 148 9.11 5.89 3.74
N ILE A 149 8.89 5.53 2.47
CA ILE A 149 9.71 4.57 1.73
C ILE A 149 10.17 5.21 0.44
N TYR A 150 11.48 5.36 0.28
CA TYR A 150 12.09 5.98 -0.89
C TYR A 150 12.58 4.94 -1.90
N SER A 151 12.70 5.36 -3.17
CA SER A 151 13.10 4.50 -4.29
C SER A 151 14.52 3.93 -4.18
N ASP A 152 15.39 4.60 -3.44
CA ASP A 152 16.74 4.15 -3.09
C ASP A 152 16.77 3.13 -1.92
N GLY A 153 15.58 2.76 -1.41
CA GLY A 153 15.41 1.80 -0.33
C GLY A 153 15.49 2.39 1.08
N GLU A 154 15.71 3.71 1.22
CA GLU A 154 15.68 4.33 2.54
C GLU A 154 14.26 4.36 3.11
N VAL A 155 14.19 4.16 4.42
CA VAL A 155 12.94 4.15 5.18
C VAL A 155 13.05 5.21 6.28
N VAL A 156 12.14 6.18 6.27
CA VAL A 156 12.15 7.31 7.22
C VAL A 156 10.91 7.26 8.10
N PRO A 157 11.04 6.86 9.37
CA PRO A 157 9.93 6.92 10.32
C PRO A 157 9.64 8.36 10.76
N VAL A 158 8.37 8.77 10.69
CA VAL A 158 7.92 10.13 11.04
C VAL A 158 7.03 10.09 12.27
N ALA A 159 7.36 10.89 13.28
CA ALA A 159 6.56 11.06 14.49
C ALA A 159 5.38 12.04 14.28
N GLU A 160 4.44 12.07 15.23
CA GLU A 160 3.25 12.96 15.20
C GLU A 160 3.58 14.45 15.17
N ASP A 161 4.76 14.86 15.63
CA ASP A 161 5.25 16.24 15.56
C ASP A 161 6.02 16.55 14.26
N GLY A 162 6.15 15.56 13.38
CA GLY A 162 6.86 15.66 12.09
C GLY A 162 8.36 15.47 12.17
N THR A 163 8.93 15.18 13.34
CA THR A 163 10.33 14.80 13.47
C THR A 163 10.56 13.38 12.94
N GLU A 164 11.75 13.14 12.40
CA GLU A 164 12.22 11.76 12.18
C GLU A 164 12.75 11.14 13.48
N ARG A 165 12.67 9.81 13.61
CA ARG A 165 13.04 9.11 14.86
C ARG A 165 13.61 7.70 14.69
#